data_AF-A0A2W5N3I4-F1
#
_entry.id   AF-A0A2W5N3I4-F1
#
_cell.length_a   1.000
_cell.length_b   1.000
_cell.length_c   1.000
_cell.angle_alpha   90.00
_cell.angle_beta   90.00
_cell.angle_gamma   90.00
#
_symmetry.space_group_name_H-M   'P 1'
#
loop_
_entity.id
_entity.type
_entity.pdbx_description
1 polymer ?
#
loop_
_entity_poly.entity_id
_entity_poly.type
_entity_poly.pdbx_seq_one_letter_code
_entity_poly.pdbx_strand_id
1 'polypeptide(L)'
;MENKISRKQAESGNMLFLILIAVALFAALSYVVTYTTRSGSGDASSEKTKLIASEIFNHAISVQSAITRIYLGGCSLETLNFKSVVDGTLHENPDAPVNGHCDVFSNTGGGAVANEPDKNWTNQATYYYAGSAALTNVGTTCTEASCADLVMILRGITPELCTELNKRNGILTPIASLPTDTQEGCPYKGTFDCNGNNNVEVIFADPELRGHSSICYNDTVHGYTYTHALLER
;
A
#
# COMPACT_ATOMS: atom_id res chain seq x y z
N MET A 1 34.95 -7.36 86.73
CA MET A 1 34.38 -7.91 85.49
C MET A 1 32.91 -8.12 85.74
N GLU A 2 32.03 -7.27 85.22
CA GLU A 2 30.58 -7.48 85.37
C GLU A 2 29.85 -7.06 84.08
N ASN A 3 28.90 -7.89 83.70
CA ASN A 3 28.51 -8.19 82.33
C ASN A 3 27.34 -7.30 81.89
N LYS A 4 27.47 -6.59 80.77
CA LYS A 4 26.41 -5.73 80.21
C LYS A 4 25.44 -6.60 79.40
N ILE A 5 24.29 -6.95 79.96
CA ILE A 5 23.24 -7.71 79.26
C ILE A 5 22.52 -6.77 78.28
N SER A 6 22.75 -6.97 76.98
CA SER A 6 22.02 -6.29 75.90
C SER A 6 20.64 -6.93 75.72
N ARG A 7 19.56 -6.17 75.91
CA ARG A 7 18.19 -6.61 75.62
C ARG A 7 17.98 -6.61 74.10
N LYS A 8 17.80 -7.80 73.49
CA LYS A 8 17.27 -7.89 72.13
C LYS A 8 15.79 -7.49 72.14
N GLN A 9 15.44 -6.41 71.44
CA GLN A 9 14.04 -6.14 71.09
C GLN A 9 13.56 -7.26 70.18
N ALA A 10 12.56 -8.02 70.65
CA ALA A 10 11.81 -8.92 69.79
C ALA A 10 10.82 -8.08 69.00
N GLU A 11 11.15 -7.79 67.76
CA GLU A 11 10.27 -7.07 66.84
C GLU A 11 9.22 -8.05 66.31
N SER A 12 7.98 -7.92 66.77
CA SER A 12 6.84 -8.67 66.26
C SER A 12 6.32 -8.00 64.99
N GLY A 13 6.98 -8.25 63.86
CA GLY A 13 6.48 -7.86 62.54
C GLY A 13 5.22 -8.65 62.18
N ASN A 14 4.14 -7.97 61.81
CA ASN A 14 2.90 -8.61 61.35
C ASN A 14 3.09 -9.16 59.93
N MET A 15 3.70 -10.35 59.82
CA MET A 15 3.98 -11.02 58.55
C MET A 15 2.73 -11.20 57.67
N LEU A 16 1.56 -11.34 58.30
CA LEU A 16 0.28 -11.41 57.59
C LEU A 16 0.00 -10.13 56.78
N PHE A 17 0.36 -8.97 57.32
CA PHE A 17 0.15 -7.67 56.65
C PHE A 17 1.03 -7.52 55.40
N LEU A 18 2.27 -8.02 55.45
CA LEU A 18 3.17 -8.00 54.30
C LEU A 18 2.67 -8.88 53.16
N ILE A 19 2.11 -10.05 53.49
CA ILE A 19 1.51 -10.95 52.48
C ILE A 19 0.28 -10.29 51.85
N LEU A 20 -0.57 -9.65 52.65
CA LEU A 20 -1.77 -8.97 52.15
C LEU A 20 -1.43 -7.79 51.23
N ILE A 21 -0.40 -7.01 51.55
CA ILE A 21 0.10 -5.95 50.68
C ILE A 21 0.61 -6.54 49.36
N ALA A 22 1.40 -7.62 49.40
CA ALA A 22 1.93 -8.23 48.18
C ALA A 22 0.81 -8.73 47.25
N VAL A 23 -0.21 -9.40 47.80
CA VAL A 23 -1.36 -9.88 47.02
C VAL A 23 -2.19 -8.72 46.47
N ALA A 24 -2.42 -7.67 47.25
CA ALA A 24 -3.17 -6.49 46.81
C ALA A 24 -2.45 -5.75 45.67
N LEU A 25 -1.12 -5.60 45.76
CA LEU A 25 -0.30 -5.01 44.71
C LEU A 25 -0.30 -5.85 43.43
N PHE A 26 -0.24 -7.17 43.56
CA PHE A 26 -0.29 -8.08 42.41
C PHE A 26 -1.66 -8.02 41.70
N ALA A 27 -2.75 -7.95 42.46
CA ALA A 27 -4.09 -7.79 41.93
C ALA A 27 -4.29 -6.43 41.24
N ALA A 28 -3.81 -5.34 41.85
CA ALA A 28 -3.87 -4.00 41.27
C ALA A 28 -3.06 -3.90 39.96
N LEU A 29 -1.86 -4.49 39.93
CA LEU A 29 -1.04 -4.54 38.71
C LEU A 29 -1.74 -5.34 37.60
N SER A 30 -2.35 -6.48 37.94
CA SER A 30 -3.07 -7.33 36.97
C SER A 30 -4.24 -6.59 36.30
N TYR A 31 -4.94 -5.73 37.06
CA TYR A 31 -6.03 -4.91 36.52
C TYR A 31 -5.53 -3.86 35.52
N VAL A 32 -4.42 -3.17 35.84
CA VAL A 32 -3.81 -2.18 34.96
C VAL A 32 -3.31 -2.80 33.66
N VAL A 33 -2.64 -3.96 33.73
CA VAL A 33 -2.12 -4.65 32.54
C VAL A 33 -3.24 -5.06 31.59
N THR A 34 -4.34 -5.59 32.11
CA THR A 34 -5.51 -5.97 31.30
C THR A 34 -6.18 -4.75 30.66
N TYR A 35 -6.13 -3.59 31.33
CA TYR A 35 -6.66 -2.33 30.80
C TYR A 35 -5.80 -1.80 29.64
N THR A 36 -4.46 -1.86 29.75
CA THR A 36 -3.54 -1.46 28.67
C THR A 36 -3.71 -2.30 27.40
N THR A 37 -4.09 -3.58 27.51
CA THR A 37 -4.36 -4.42 26.34
C THR A 37 -5.73 -4.13 25.69
N ARG A 38 -6.73 -3.66 26.46
CA ARG A 38 -8.06 -3.31 25.93
C ARG A 38 -8.16 -1.89 25.35
N SER A 39 -7.31 -0.97 25.77
CA SER A 39 -7.21 0.39 25.17
C SER A 39 -6.49 0.43 23.81
N GLY A 40 -5.94 -0.69 23.32
CA GLY A 40 -5.21 -0.79 22.05
C GLY A 40 -6.07 -0.83 20.78
N SER A 41 -7.39 -0.56 20.86
CA SER A 41 -8.27 -0.60 19.69
C SER A 41 -7.95 0.46 18.63
N GLY A 42 -7.25 1.55 19.00
CA GLY A 42 -6.76 2.55 18.05
C GLY A 42 -5.42 2.18 17.38
N ASP A 43 -4.54 1.47 18.09
CA ASP A 43 -3.24 1.04 17.55
C ASP A 43 -3.40 -0.16 16.61
N ALA A 44 -4.27 -1.10 16.94
CA ALA A 44 -4.51 -2.30 16.11
C ALA A 44 -5.03 -1.96 14.71
N SER A 45 -5.87 -0.93 14.55
CA SER A 45 -6.32 -0.48 13.22
C SER A 45 -5.17 0.17 12.44
N SER A 46 -4.32 0.96 13.11
CA SER A 46 -3.16 1.58 12.48
C SER A 46 -2.10 0.57 12.04
N GLU A 47 -1.85 -0.47 12.84
CA GLU A 47 -0.96 -1.59 12.49
C GLU A 47 -1.52 -2.38 11.31
N LYS A 48 -2.84 -2.63 11.30
CA LYS A 48 -3.51 -3.26 10.16
C LYS A 48 -3.36 -2.42 8.89
N THR A 49 -3.56 -1.11 8.95
CA THR A 49 -3.37 -0.22 7.80
C THR A 49 -1.93 -0.24 7.27
N LYS A 50 -0.92 -0.31 8.15
CA LYS A 50 0.49 -0.45 7.75
C LYS A 50 0.78 -1.78 7.05
N LEU A 51 0.18 -2.86 7.53
CA LEU A 51 0.28 -4.18 6.90
C LEU A 51 -0.35 -4.16 5.50
N ILE A 52 -1.55 -3.59 5.38
CA ILE A 52 -2.25 -3.44 4.09
C ILE A 52 -1.43 -2.58 3.12
N ALA A 53 -0.91 -1.43 3.56
CA ALA A 53 -0.04 -0.60 2.74
C ALA A 53 1.18 -1.40 2.24
N SER A 54 1.81 -2.19 3.12
CA SER A 54 2.94 -3.04 2.75
C SER A 54 2.56 -4.11 1.73
N GLU A 55 1.37 -4.70 1.83
CA GLU A 55 0.84 -5.64 0.84
C GLU A 55 0.68 -4.99 -0.53
N ILE A 56 0.09 -3.79 -0.60
CA ILE A 56 -0.08 -3.03 -1.85
C ILE A 56 1.27 -2.71 -2.50
N PHE A 57 2.26 -2.27 -1.71
CA PHE A 57 3.61 -2.01 -2.22
C PHE A 57 4.30 -3.28 -2.72
N ASN A 58 4.18 -4.39 -1.98
CA ASN A 58 4.76 -5.66 -2.40
C ASN A 58 4.11 -6.17 -3.69
N HIS A 59 2.81 -5.96 -3.86
CA HIS A 59 2.11 -6.26 -5.11
C HIS A 59 2.66 -5.44 -6.27
N ALA A 60 2.82 -4.13 -6.10
CA ALA A 60 3.42 -3.25 -7.12
C ALA A 60 4.82 -3.72 -7.54
N ILE A 61 5.69 -4.04 -6.58
CA ILE A 61 7.05 -4.54 -6.82
C ILE A 61 7.04 -5.91 -7.53
N SER A 62 6.12 -6.79 -7.15
CA SER A 62 5.93 -8.10 -7.78
C SER A 62 5.57 -7.94 -9.27
N VAL A 63 4.66 -7.03 -9.57
CA VAL A 63 4.25 -6.69 -10.94
C VAL A 63 5.41 -6.08 -11.73
N GLN A 64 6.15 -5.11 -11.18
CA GLN A 64 7.35 -4.54 -11.82
C GLN A 64 8.40 -5.61 -12.14
N SER A 65 8.63 -6.53 -11.19
CA SER A 65 9.57 -7.64 -11.38
C SER A 65 9.10 -8.60 -12.47
N ALA A 66 7.80 -8.86 -12.56
CA ALA A 66 7.21 -9.69 -13.61
C ALA A 66 7.35 -9.04 -15.00
N ILE A 67 7.09 -7.75 -15.11
CA ILE A 67 7.32 -6.97 -16.34
C ILE A 67 8.78 -7.07 -16.76
N THR A 68 9.72 -6.87 -15.82
CA THR A 68 11.16 -6.99 -16.10
C THR A 68 11.53 -8.38 -16.63
N ARG A 69 11.01 -9.46 -16.03
CA ARG A 69 11.23 -10.83 -16.52
C ARG A 69 10.70 -11.04 -17.94
N ILE A 70 9.51 -10.53 -18.22
CA ILE A 70 8.86 -10.62 -19.54
C ILE A 70 9.72 -9.93 -20.61
N TYR A 71 10.24 -8.74 -20.32
CA TYR A 71 11.16 -8.04 -21.23
C TYR A 71 12.44 -8.80 -21.49
N LEU A 72 13.06 -9.35 -20.45
CA LEU A 72 14.25 -10.19 -20.58
C LEU A 72 13.95 -11.47 -21.38
N GLY A 73 12.69 -11.92 -21.40
CA GLY A 73 12.18 -13.01 -22.22
C GLY A 73 11.91 -12.65 -23.70
N GLY A 74 12.11 -11.39 -24.10
CA GLY A 74 11.99 -10.93 -25.49
C GLY A 74 10.64 -10.33 -25.86
N CYS A 75 9.71 -10.16 -24.92
CA CYS A 75 8.47 -9.42 -25.16
C CYS A 75 8.74 -7.91 -25.20
N SER A 76 7.94 -7.20 -25.97
CA SER A 76 7.91 -5.73 -25.99
C SER A 76 6.69 -5.19 -25.25
N LEU A 77 6.63 -3.86 -25.08
CA LEU A 77 5.45 -3.18 -24.53
C LEU A 77 4.19 -3.56 -25.30
N GLU A 78 4.26 -3.51 -26.63
CA GLU A 78 3.13 -3.77 -27.52
C GLU A 78 2.55 -5.17 -27.36
N THR A 79 3.33 -6.12 -26.83
CA THR A 79 2.91 -7.51 -26.58
C THR A 79 2.62 -7.82 -25.10
N LEU A 80 2.89 -6.88 -24.20
CA LEU A 80 2.70 -7.05 -22.76
C LEU A 80 1.21 -7.13 -22.43
N ASN A 81 0.84 -8.05 -21.55
CA ASN A 81 -0.56 -8.36 -21.25
C ASN A 81 -0.83 -8.45 -19.76
N PHE A 82 -1.86 -7.74 -19.30
CA PHE A 82 -2.32 -7.76 -17.90
C PHE A 82 -3.59 -8.59 -17.72
N LYS A 83 -3.93 -9.43 -18.71
CA LYS A 83 -5.01 -10.41 -18.58
C LYS A 83 -4.85 -11.22 -17.30
N SER A 84 -5.92 -11.25 -16.52
CA SER A 84 -5.98 -11.93 -15.23
C SER A 84 -7.27 -12.74 -15.15
N VAL A 85 -7.20 -13.88 -14.45
CA VAL A 85 -8.40 -14.67 -14.12
C VAL A 85 -9.35 -13.93 -13.18
N VAL A 86 -8.85 -12.89 -12.50
CA VAL A 86 -9.58 -12.03 -11.56
C VAL A 86 -10.45 -11.00 -12.31
N ASP A 87 -9.83 -10.19 -13.16
CA ASP A 87 -10.52 -9.09 -13.86
C ASP A 87 -11.22 -9.54 -15.17
N GLY A 88 -11.08 -10.82 -15.53
CA GLY A 88 -11.53 -11.36 -16.82
C GLY A 88 -10.70 -10.84 -18.00
N THR A 89 -11.33 -10.12 -18.93
CA THR A 89 -10.69 -9.62 -20.17
C THR A 89 -10.44 -8.10 -20.17
N LEU A 90 -10.66 -7.41 -19.03
CA LEU A 90 -10.62 -5.94 -18.95
C LEU A 90 -9.27 -5.35 -19.41
N HIS A 91 -8.18 -6.07 -19.16
CA HIS A 91 -6.80 -5.70 -19.51
C HIS A 91 -6.16 -6.68 -20.51
N GLU A 92 -6.97 -7.37 -21.31
CA GLU A 92 -6.46 -8.23 -22.37
C GLU A 92 -5.92 -7.39 -23.53
N ASN A 93 -4.64 -7.59 -23.82
CA ASN A 93 -3.99 -7.08 -25.01
C ASN A 93 -4.17 -8.10 -26.16
N PRO A 94 -4.87 -7.76 -27.26
CA PRO A 94 -5.13 -8.67 -28.37
C PRO A 94 -3.87 -9.05 -29.17
N ASP A 95 -2.82 -8.22 -29.11
CA ASP A 95 -1.55 -8.48 -29.79
C ASP A 95 -0.59 -9.34 -28.93
N ALA A 96 -1.00 -9.69 -27.71
CA ALA A 96 -0.23 -10.56 -26.85
C ALA A 96 -0.19 -12.01 -27.38
N PRO A 97 0.97 -12.67 -27.38
CA PRO A 97 1.11 -14.05 -27.80
C PRO A 97 0.22 -15.02 -26.99
N VAL A 98 -0.54 -15.85 -27.71
CA VAL A 98 -1.51 -16.81 -27.11
C VAL A 98 -0.90 -17.86 -26.18
N ASN A 99 0.42 -18.06 -26.23
CA ASN A 99 1.14 -18.97 -25.34
C ASN A 99 1.37 -18.39 -23.94
N GLY A 100 0.95 -17.14 -23.69
CA GLY A 100 0.97 -16.49 -22.38
C GLY A 100 2.36 -16.15 -21.85
N HIS A 101 3.40 -16.11 -22.69
CA HIS A 101 4.75 -15.77 -22.25
C HIS A 101 4.96 -14.27 -22.01
N CYS A 102 4.09 -13.41 -22.55
CA CYS A 102 4.07 -11.97 -22.28
C CYS A 102 2.98 -11.56 -21.27
N ASP A 103 2.33 -12.54 -20.63
CA ASP A 103 1.30 -12.31 -19.63
C ASP A 103 1.93 -12.09 -18.26
N VAL A 104 1.65 -10.93 -17.65
CA VAL A 104 2.19 -10.52 -16.34
C VAL A 104 1.85 -11.53 -15.26
N PHE A 105 0.63 -12.06 -15.28
CA PHE A 105 0.10 -12.95 -14.25
C PHE A 105 0.18 -14.44 -14.59
N SER A 106 0.78 -14.80 -15.72
CA SER A 106 0.95 -16.21 -16.11
C SER A 106 2.26 -16.78 -15.59
N ASN A 107 2.24 -18.04 -15.13
CA ASN A 107 3.47 -18.77 -14.76
C ASN A 107 4.45 -18.96 -15.93
N THR A 108 3.96 -18.98 -17.18
CA THR A 108 4.82 -19.05 -18.38
C THR A 108 5.39 -17.70 -18.79
N GLY A 109 4.86 -16.61 -18.25
CA GLY A 109 5.32 -15.26 -18.51
C GLY A 109 5.91 -14.63 -17.26
N GLY A 110 5.23 -13.62 -16.73
CA GLY A 110 5.72 -12.82 -15.62
C GLY A 110 5.68 -13.52 -14.27
N GLY A 111 4.74 -14.43 -14.04
CA GLY A 111 4.59 -15.18 -12.80
C GLY A 111 4.20 -14.33 -11.58
N ALA A 112 3.75 -13.08 -11.77
CA ALA A 112 3.11 -12.33 -10.70
C ALA A 112 1.77 -12.96 -10.33
N VAL A 113 1.37 -12.85 -9.07
CA VAL A 113 0.03 -13.27 -8.64
C VAL A 113 -0.92 -12.12 -8.89
N ALA A 114 -1.98 -12.36 -9.65
CA ALA A 114 -3.09 -11.42 -9.72
C ALA A 114 -3.90 -11.48 -8.42
N ASN A 115 -4.10 -10.33 -7.79
CA ASN A 115 -4.83 -10.21 -6.54
C ASN A 115 -6.06 -9.33 -6.74
N GLU A 116 -7.15 -9.63 -6.02
CA GLU A 116 -8.21 -8.66 -5.78
C GLU A 116 -7.87 -7.87 -4.52
N PRO A 117 -8.09 -6.55 -4.50
CA PRO A 117 -8.07 -5.80 -3.25
C PRO A 117 -9.06 -6.39 -2.24
N ASP A 118 -8.65 -6.55 -0.99
CA ASP A 118 -9.56 -7.03 0.06
C ASP A 118 -10.71 -6.03 0.23
N LYS A 119 -11.95 -6.53 0.36
CA LYS A 119 -13.15 -5.74 0.65
C LYS A 119 -13.02 -4.90 1.93
N ASN A 120 -12.12 -5.27 2.82
CA ASN A 120 -11.79 -4.51 4.02
C ASN A 120 -11.00 -3.22 3.74
N TRP A 121 -10.43 -3.06 2.54
CA TRP A 121 -9.75 -1.83 2.11
C TRP A 121 -10.76 -0.84 1.53
N THR A 122 -11.88 -1.36 1.00
CA THR A 122 -13.09 -0.65 0.53
C THR A 122 -14.10 -1.60 -0.13
N ASN A 123 -15.34 -1.14 -0.35
CA ASN A 123 -16.40 -1.89 -1.03
C ASN A 123 -16.22 -1.98 -2.57
N GLN A 124 -15.27 -1.26 -3.18
CA GLN A 124 -15.14 -1.15 -4.65
C GLN A 124 -13.67 -1.08 -5.15
N ALA A 125 -12.68 -1.51 -4.35
CA ALA A 125 -11.31 -1.45 -4.85
C ALA A 125 -11.08 -2.48 -5.94
N THR A 126 -10.55 -1.99 -7.05
CA THR A 126 -10.12 -2.78 -8.18
C THR A 126 -8.73 -2.32 -8.59
N TYR A 127 -7.85 -3.28 -8.88
CA TYR A 127 -6.59 -2.96 -9.53
C TYR A 127 -6.83 -2.67 -11.01
N TYR A 128 -6.19 -1.62 -11.48
CA TYR A 128 -6.32 -1.17 -12.85
C TYR A 128 -4.94 -0.85 -13.40
N TYR A 129 -4.64 -1.34 -14.60
CA TYR A 129 -3.35 -1.12 -15.23
C TYR A 129 -3.54 -0.20 -16.41
N ALA A 130 -2.98 1.01 -16.34
CA ALA A 130 -3.18 2.04 -17.34
C ALA A 130 -1.87 2.37 -18.06
N GLY A 131 -1.95 2.63 -19.37
CA GLY A 131 -0.83 3.15 -20.15
C GLY A 131 -1.05 4.56 -20.68
N SER A 132 -2.18 5.20 -20.38
CA SER A 132 -2.45 6.58 -20.79
C SER A 132 -2.21 7.59 -19.67
N ALA A 133 -1.49 7.19 -18.62
CA ALA A 133 -1.28 7.99 -17.42
C ALA A 133 0.07 8.71 -17.48
N ALA A 134 0.12 10.03 -17.40
CA ALA A 134 1.37 10.73 -17.11
C ALA A 134 1.45 11.09 -15.62
N LEU A 135 2.46 10.57 -14.93
CA LEU A 135 2.85 11.02 -13.60
C LEU A 135 3.94 12.08 -13.75
N THR A 136 3.55 13.34 -13.95
CA THR A 136 4.57 14.38 -14.10
C THR A 136 5.36 14.57 -12.81
N ASN A 137 6.63 14.91 -12.95
CA ASN A 137 7.65 14.95 -11.91
C ASN A 137 8.15 13.59 -11.39
N VAL A 138 7.71 12.48 -12.00
CA VAL A 138 8.30 11.14 -11.81
C VAL A 138 9.11 10.82 -13.06
N GLY A 139 10.40 11.15 -13.06
CA GLY A 139 11.30 10.93 -14.22
C GLY A 139 11.12 11.91 -15.39
N THR A 140 9.89 12.38 -15.65
CA THR A 140 9.58 13.29 -16.77
C THR A 140 8.64 14.45 -16.38
N THR A 141 8.63 15.52 -17.18
CA THR A 141 7.72 16.67 -17.00
C THR A 141 6.76 16.87 -18.18
N CYS A 142 6.77 15.99 -19.18
CA CYS A 142 5.85 16.07 -20.30
C CYS A 142 4.48 15.48 -19.97
N THR A 143 3.49 15.98 -20.70
CA THR A 143 2.07 15.67 -20.52
C THR A 143 1.46 15.10 -21.81
N GLU A 144 2.29 14.62 -22.73
CA GLU A 144 1.92 14.09 -24.05
C GLU A 144 1.98 12.55 -24.07
N ALA A 145 1.31 11.90 -25.05
CA ALA A 145 1.33 10.44 -25.27
C ALA A 145 2.71 9.80 -25.40
N SER A 146 3.69 10.58 -25.85
CA SER A 146 5.09 10.18 -25.89
C SER A 146 5.67 9.86 -24.50
N CYS A 147 5.08 10.41 -23.43
CA CYS A 147 5.55 10.34 -22.05
C CYS A 147 4.54 9.67 -21.11
N ALA A 148 3.60 8.92 -21.67
CA ALA A 148 2.66 8.18 -20.85
C ALA A 148 3.40 7.02 -20.18
N ASP A 149 3.21 6.91 -18.88
CA ASP A 149 3.76 5.85 -18.04
C ASP A 149 2.83 4.64 -18.05
N LEU A 150 3.41 3.47 -17.81
CA LEU A 150 2.64 2.30 -17.43
C LEU A 150 2.46 2.33 -15.92
N VAL A 151 1.23 2.45 -15.45
CA VAL A 151 0.93 2.60 -14.03
C VAL A 151 -0.01 1.51 -13.53
N MET A 152 0.14 1.16 -12.26
CA MET A 152 -0.84 0.41 -11.48
C MET A 152 -1.67 1.41 -10.66
N ILE A 153 -2.98 1.29 -10.74
CA ILE A 153 -3.94 2.13 -10.03
C ILE A 153 -4.78 1.24 -9.13
N LEU A 154 -4.98 1.67 -7.89
CA LEU A 154 -5.86 1.07 -6.90
C LEU A 154 -6.88 2.12 -6.46
N ARG A 155 -8.12 1.95 -6.89
CA ARG A 155 -9.20 2.92 -6.69
C ARG A 155 -10.00 2.64 -5.42
N GLY A 156 -10.66 3.67 -4.89
CA GLY A 156 -11.71 3.53 -3.89
C GLY A 156 -11.27 3.23 -2.47
N ILE A 157 -10.00 3.32 -2.10
CA ILE A 157 -9.50 2.94 -0.77
C ILE A 157 -9.93 3.91 0.35
N THR A 158 -9.75 3.53 1.62
CA THR A 158 -10.06 4.45 2.73
C THR A 158 -9.06 5.61 2.81
N PRO A 159 -9.46 6.80 3.34
CA PRO A 159 -8.55 7.92 3.54
C PRO A 159 -7.36 7.60 4.46
N GLU A 160 -7.56 6.74 5.46
CA GLU A 160 -6.50 6.33 6.38
C GLU A 160 -5.42 5.52 5.65
N LEU A 161 -5.85 4.59 4.79
CA LEU A 161 -4.94 3.80 3.97
C LEU A 161 -4.21 4.66 2.94
N CYS A 162 -4.93 5.57 2.29
CA CYS A 162 -4.35 6.52 1.35
C CYS A 162 -3.25 7.38 2.00
N THR A 163 -3.53 7.87 3.21
CA THR A 163 -2.57 8.66 3.99
C THR A 163 -1.34 7.83 4.38
N GLU A 164 -1.53 6.58 4.77
CA GLU A 164 -0.42 5.69 5.14
C GLU A 164 0.47 5.35 3.94
N LEU A 165 -0.12 5.13 2.76
CA LEU A 165 0.63 4.90 1.51
C LEU A 165 1.53 6.10 1.16
N ASN A 166 1.00 7.33 1.25
CA ASN A 166 1.78 8.55 1.03
C ASN A 166 2.93 8.69 2.04
N LYS A 167 2.64 8.50 3.34
CA LYS A 167 3.66 8.58 4.40
C LYS A 167 4.78 7.59 4.17
N ARG A 168 4.46 6.35 3.78
CA ARG A 168 5.44 5.31 3.48
C ARG A 168 6.29 5.65 2.27
N ASN A 169 5.74 6.39 1.32
CA ASN A 169 6.49 6.95 0.21
C ASN A 169 7.20 8.27 0.54
N GLY A 170 7.13 8.80 1.76
CA GLY A 170 7.78 10.06 2.15
C GLY A 170 7.00 11.33 1.80
N ILE A 171 5.79 11.20 1.24
CA ILE A 171 4.88 12.30 0.96
C ILE A 171 4.10 12.61 2.24
N LEU A 172 4.40 13.74 2.88
CA LEU A 172 3.77 14.15 4.14
C LEU A 172 2.66 15.19 3.97
N THR A 173 2.51 15.70 2.75
CA THR A 173 1.49 16.68 2.40
C THR A 173 0.09 16.06 2.56
N PRO A 174 -0.84 16.72 3.28
CA PRO A 174 -2.19 16.22 3.47
C PRO A 174 -2.89 16.00 2.12
N ILE A 175 -3.66 14.92 1.99
CA ILE A 175 -4.36 14.59 0.72
C ILE A 175 -5.28 15.72 0.26
N ALA A 176 -5.91 16.46 1.18
CA ALA A 176 -6.76 17.61 0.85
C ALA A 176 -6.00 18.80 0.23
N SER A 177 -4.67 18.80 0.32
CA SER A 177 -3.78 19.81 -0.30
C SER A 177 -3.15 19.31 -1.60
N LEU A 178 -3.31 18.03 -1.94
CA LEU A 178 -2.89 17.47 -3.21
C LEU A 178 -3.93 17.79 -4.30
N PRO A 179 -3.51 17.91 -5.58
CA PRO A 179 -4.43 18.00 -6.70
C PRO A 179 -5.46 16.87 -6.69
N THR A 180 -6.69 17.21 -7.07
CA THR A 180 -7.73 16.22 -7.31
C THR A 180 -7.74 15.83 -8.77
N ASP A 181 -7.88 14.54 -9.05
CA ASP A 181 -8.05 14.06 -10.41
C ASP A 181 -9.54 14.03 -10.79
N THR A 182 -9.83 14.41 -12.04
CA THR A 182 -11.18 14.39 -12.63
C THR A 182 -11.25 13.49 -13.85
N GLN A 183 -10.13 12.83 -14.17
CA GLN A 183 -9.86 12.21 -15.44
C GLN A 183 -9.64 10.70 -15.21
N GLU A 184 -10.10 9.85 -16.13
CA GLU A 184 -10.08 8.40 -15.98
C GLU A 184 -9.15 7.74 -17.01
N GLY A 185 -7.92 7.46 -16.59
CA GLY A 185 -6.96 6.71 -17.42
C GLY A 185 -7.54 5.41 -17.95
N CYS A 186 -7.12 5.00 -19.14
CA CYS A 186 -7.66 3.86 -19.87
C CYS A 186 -6.86 2.58 -19.66
N PRO A 187 -7.46 1.39 -19.87
CA PRO A 187 -6.77 0.15 -19.60
C PRO A 187 -5.65 -0.02 -20.61
N TYR A 188 -4.50 -0.46 -20.13
CA TYR A 188 -3.39 -0.82 -20.99
C TYR A 188 -3.76 -2.04 -21.85
N LYS A 189 -3.69 -1.87 -23.17
CA LYS A 189 -3.95 -2.92 -24.15
C LYS A 189 -2.85 -2.99 -25.21
N GLY A 190 -1.59 -2.85 -24.78
CA GLY A 190 -0.43 -2.82 -25.67
C GLY A 190 -0.11 -1.44 -26.27
N THR A 191 -0.88 -0.41 -25.93
CA THR A 191 -0.68 0.96 -26.40
C THR A 191 -0.78 1.97 -25.26
N PHE A 192 -0.12 3.11 -25.46
CA PHE A 192 -0.12 4.26 -24.57
C PHE A 192 -1.03 5.39 -25.06
N ASP A 193 -1.65 5.20 -26.23
CA ASP A 193 -2.64 6.11 -26.80
C ASP A 193 -4.04 5.58 -26.47
N CYS A 194 -4.70 6.22 -25.49
CA CYS A 194 -6.09 5.89 -25.21
C CYS A 194 -7.01 6.46 -26.29
N ASN A 195 -7.74 5.57 -26.99
CA ASN A 195 -8.71 5.90 -28.05
C ASN A 195 -8.11 6.32 -29.40
N GLY A 196 -6.79 6.16 -29.61
CA GLY A 196 -6.19 6.45 -30.92
C GLY A 196 -6.16 7.94 -31.27
N ASN A 197 -6.23 8.81 -30.26
CA ASN A 197 -6.31 10.26 -30.39
C ASN A 197 -5.02 10.96 -29.92
N ASN A 198 -3.98 10.21 -29.55
CA ASN A 198 -2.72 10.65 -28.96
C ASN A 198 -2.89 11.51 -27.70
N ASN A 199 -4.02 11.40 -27.00
CA ASN A 199 -4.23 12.12 -25.75
C ASN A 199 -3.69 11.31 -24.58
N VAL A 200 -2.98 11.99 -23.68
CA VAL A 200 -2.62 11.46 -22.36
C VAL A 200 -3.54 12.02 -21.31
N GLU A 201 -3.91 11.13 -20.42
CA GLU A 201 -4.52 11.47 -19.16
C GLU A 201 -3.40 11.84 -18.20
N VAL A 202 -3.27 13.13 -17.89
CA VAL A 202 -2.41 13.53 -16.78
C VAL A 202 -3.16 13.20 -15.51
N ILE A 203 -2.92 12.00 -14.99
CA ILE A 203 -3.57 11.50 -13.77
C ILE A 203 -3.12 12.33 -12.56
N PHE A 204 -1.87 12.79 -12.54
CA PHE A 204 -1.39 13.64 -11.46
C PHE A 204 -0.18 14.48 -11.85
N ALA A 205 -0.24 15.78 -11.56
CA ALA A 205 0.85 16.72 -11.82
C ALA A 205 1.14 17.62 -10.62
N ASP A 206 1.95 17.12 -9.69
CA ASP A 206 2.35 17.84 -8.49
C ASP A 206 3.87 17.76 -8.25
N PRO A 207 4.52 18.84 -7.80
CA PRO A 207 5.90 18.80 -7.34
C PRO A 207 6.20 17.79 -6.22
N GLU A 208 5.21 17.42 -5.40
CA GLU A 208 5.33 16.41 -4.32
C GLU A 208 5.62 15.00 -4.86
N LEU A 209 5.38 14.74 -6.15
CA LEU A 209 5.79 13.50 -6.79
C LEU A 209 7.28 13.44 -7.16
N ARG A 210 8.04 14.54 -7.00
CA ARG A 210 9.47 14.56 -7.34
C ARG A 210 10.26 13.53 -6.56
N GLY A 211 10.78 12.52 -7.27
CA GLY A 211 11.58 11.45 -6.68
C GLY A 211 10.75 10.31 -6.08
N HIS A 212 9.45 10.27 -6.35
CA HIS A 212 8.50 9.31 -5.82
C HIS A 212 7.79 8.58 -6.96
N SER A 213 7.85 7.25 -7.00
CA SER A 213 7.19 6.45 -8.05
C SER A 213 5.72 6.14 -7.75
N SER A 214 5.15 6.73 -6.70
CA SER A 214 3.79 6.42 -6.26
C SER A 214 3.15 7.55 -5.48
N ILE A 215 1.83 7.63 -5.52
CA ILE A 215 1.07 8.61 -4.74
C ILE A 215 -0.35 8.14 -4.54
N CYS A 216 -0.95 8.58 -3.45
CA CYS A 216 -2.35 8.49 -3.19
C CYS A 216 -2.99 9.88 -3.12
N TYR A 217 -4.10 10.06 -3.82
CA TYR A 217 -4.79 11.34 -3.98
C TYR A 217 -6.31 11.13 -4.00
N ASN A 218 -7.06 12.23 -4.09
CA ASN A 218 -8.51 12.18 -4.19
C ASN A 218 -8.96 12.29 -5.66
N ASP A 219 -9.56 11.23 -6.18
CA ASP A 219 -10.23 11.15 -7.48
C ASP A 219 -11.73 11.45 -7.28
N THR A 220 -12.26 12.41 -8.05
CA THR A 220 -13.64 12.87 -7.90
C THR A 220 -14.70 11.85 -8.33
N VAL A 221 -14.32 10.84 -9.11
CA VAL A 221 -15.19 9.76 -9.60
C VAL A 221 -15.06 8.52 -8.71
N HIS A 222 -13.83 8.16 -8.33
CA HIS A 222 -13.53 6.89 -7.66
C HIS A 222 -13.15 7.01 -6.18
N GLY A 223 -13.07 8.23 -5.63
CA GLY A 223 -12.66 8.47 -4.25
C GLY A 223 -11.13 8.43 -4.08
N TYR A 224 -10.64 7.94 -2.95
CA TYR A 224 -9.18 7.90 -2.74
C TYR A 224 -8.55 6.83 -3.62
N THR A 225 -7.56 7.26 -4.41
CA THR A 225 -6.92 6.44 -5.44
C THR A 225 -5.41 6.47 -5.24
N TYR A 226 -4.81 5.29 -5.20
CA TYR A 226 -3.36 5.10 -5.18
C TYR A 226 -2.86 4.72 -6.56
N THR A 227 -1.82 5.40 -7.04
CA THR A 227 -1.18 5.15 -8.32
C THR A 227 0.31 4.88 -8.11
N HIS A 228 0.86 3.92 -8.84
CA HIS A 228 2.28 3.52 -8.80
C HIS A 228 2.82 3.32 -10.21
N ALA A 229 3.93 3.97 -10.55
CA ALA A 229 4.63 3.80 -11.81
C ALA A 229 5.25 2.40 -11.91
N LEU A 230 4.79 1.59 -12.86
CA LEU A 230 5.39 0.28 -13.17
C LEU A 230 6.54 0.43 -14.16
N LEU A 231 6.41 1.35 -15.12
CA LEU A 231 7.45 1.76 -16.06
C LEU A 231 7.26 3.23 -16.42
N GLU A 232 8.33 4.00 -16.24
CA GLU A 232 8.41 5.44 -16.57
C GLU A 232 8.90 5.63 -18.02
N ARG A 233 8.35 6.60 -18.77
CA ARG A 233 8.70 6.83 -20.19
C ARG A 233 9.07 8.27 -20.56
#